data_AF-A0A954VYT1-F1
#
_entry.id   AF-A0A954VYT1-F1
#
_cell.length_a   1.000
_cell.length_b   1.000
_cell.length_c   1.000
_cell.angle_alpha   90.00
_cell.angle_beta   90.00
_cell.angle_gamma   90.00
#
_symmetry.space_group_name_H-M   'P 1'
#
loop_
_entity.id
_entity.type
_entity.pdbx_description
1 polymer ?
#
loop_
_entity_poly.entity_id
_entity_poly.type
_entity_poly.pdbx_seq_one_letter_code
_entity_poly.pdbx_strand_id
1 'polypeptide(L)'
;DAKMISQHLASRWKLANAERDEMEWLMSTWPTIRAARQAPWPVMQRILIRPEINHLMAMCTALSGSMPELTAQIQWCEEKLHLPVEQLDPEPLVTGDDLLAAGIPTGPHYRMILQEIRDAQLEGRIQEKSNGISLALAWYRNAGVGSGD
;
A
#
# COMPACT_ATOMS: atom_id res chain seq x y z
N ASP A 1 12.65 19.89 -2.99
CA ASP A 1 12.12 18.58 -2.59
C ASP A 1 10.64 18.74 -2.23
N ALA A 2 9.76 17.90 -2.78
CA ALA A 2 8.30 18.00 -2.64
C ALA A 2 7.84 17.95 -1.18
N LYS A 3 8.53 17.16 -0.36
CA LYS A 3 8.26 17.00 1.06
C LYS A 3 8.48 18.30 1.85
N MET A 4 9.56 19.01 1.56
CA MET A 4 9.90 20.30 2.21
C MET A 4 8.86 21.39 1.89
N ILE A 5 8.34 21.43 0.66
CA ILE A 5 7.32 22.40 0.25
C ILE A 5 5.99 22.12 0.96
N SER A 6 5.58 20.84 1.03
CA SER A 6 4.37 20.42 1.76
C SER A 6 4.43 20.82 3.24
N GLN A 7 5.53 20.49 3.93
CA GLN A 7 5.71 20.82 5.34
C GLN A 7 5.67 22.34 5.62
N HIS A 8 6.29 23.13 4.74
CA HIS A 8 6.31 24.58 4.87
C HIS A 8 4.92 25.21 4.67
N LEU A 9 4.17 24.77 3.65
CA LEU A 9 2.80 25.22 3.40
C LEU A 9 1.85 24.82 4.54
N ALA A 10 1.95 23.57 5.00
CA ALA A 10 1.15 23.03 6.09
C ALA A 10 1.33 23.75 7.43
N SER A 11 2.56 24.19 7.73
CA SER A 11 2.86 25.02 8.91
C SER A 11 2.28 26.42 8.76
N ARG A 12 2.52 27.06 7.60
CA ARG A 12 2.11 28.44 7.33
C ARG A 12 0.59 28.61 7.25
N TRP A 13 -0.13 27.61 6.75
CA TRP A 13 -1.60 27.64 6.60
C TRP A 13 -2.36 27.05 7.80
N LYS A 14 -1.65 26.57 8.84
CA LYS A 14 -2.25 25.94 10.03
C LYS A 14 -3.21 24.78 9.70
N LEU A 15 -2.85 23.96 8.72
CA LEU A 15 -3.63 22.78 8.35
C LEU A 15 -3.88 21.87 9.57
N ALA A 16 -5.01 21.18 9.59
CA ALA A 16 -5.26 20.10 10.52
C ALA A 16 -4.29 18.94 10.26
N ASN A 17 -4.00 18.12 11.27
CA ASN A 17 -3.07 16.99 11.10
C ASN A 17 -3.50 16.05 9.97
N ALA A 18 -4.80 15.77 9.86
CA ALA A 18 -5.36 14.97 8.77
C ALA A 18 -5.06 15.57 7.37
N GLU A 19 -5.15 16.89 7.21
CA GLU A 19 -4.84 17.56 5.95
C GLU A 19 -3.34 17.52 5.62
N ARG A 20 -2.47 17.56 6.65
CA ARG A 20 -1.02 17.39 6.47
C ARG A 20 -0.69 15.97 6.00
N ASP A 21 -1.26 14.99 6.67
CA ASP A 21 -1.03 13.57 6.38
C ASP A 21 -1.52 13.23 4.97
N GLU A 22 -2.69 13.75 4.59
CA GLU A 22 -3.19 13.63 3.22
C GLU A 22 -2.25 14.29 2.21
N MET A 23 -1.81 15.52 2.45
CA MET A 23 -0.89 16.21 1.54
C MET A 23 0.44 15.47 1.39
N GLU A 24 1.02 14.95 2.48
CA GLU A 24 2.22 14.12 2.43
C GLU A 24 1.98 12.84 1.64
N TRP A 25 0.83 12.19 1.82
CA TRP A 25 0.47 11.00 1.06
C TRP A 25 0.30 11.28 -0.44
N LEU A 26 -0.41 12.34 -0.82
CA LEU A 26 -0.60 12.74 -2.22
C LEU A 26 0.75 13.01 -2.90
N MET A 27 1.62 13.77 -2.24
CA MET A 27 2.94 14.12 -2.78
C MET A 27 3.87 12.91 -2.89
N SER A 28 3.83 11.99 -1.92
CA SER A 28 4.65 10.77 -1.97
C SER A 28 4.13 9.75 -3.00
N THR A 29 2.83 9.73 -3.27
CA THR A 29 2.18 8.84 -4.23
C THR A 29 2.33 9.32 -5.68
N TRP A 30 2.55 10.62 -5.88
CA TRP A 30 2.61 11.26 -7.19
C TRP A 30 3.53 10.57 -8.24
N PRO A 31 4.78 10.16 -7.92
CA PRO A 31 5.62 9.47 -8.91
C PRO A 31 5.01 8.15 -9.38
N THR A 32 4.37 7.42 -8.47
CA THR A 32 3.74 6.13 -8.76
C THR A 32 2.48 6.31 -9.61
N ILE A 33 1.60 7.26 -9.29
CA ILE A 33 0.35 7.45 -10.05
C ILE A 33 0.61 7.88 -11.50
N ARG A 34 1.66 8.67 -11.76
CA ARG A 34 2.09 9.03 -13.13
C ARG A 34 2.49 7.82 -13.97
N ALA A 35 2.87 6.73 -13.33
CA ALA A 35 3.24 5.47 -13.96
C ALA A 35 2.33 4.31 -13.51
N ALA A 36 1.08 4.59 -13.13
CA ALA A 36 0.16 3.61 -12.50
C ALA A 36 0.08 2.28 -13.27
N ARG A 37 -0.04 2.35 -14.60
CA ARG A 37 -0.12 1.18 -15.48
C ARG A 37 1.14 0.30 -15.51
N GLN A 38 2.28 0.83 -15.06
CA GLN A 38 3.57 0.16 -15.01
C GLN A 38 3.95 -0.26 -13.58
N ALA A 39 3.28 0.29 -12.57
CA ALA A 39 3.51 -0.06 -11.19
C ALA A 39 3.01 -1.50 -10.91
N PRO A 40 3.69 -2.25 -10.03
CA PRO A 40 3.19 -3.54 -9.57
C PRO A 40 1.77 -3.39 -9.01
N TRP A 41 0.88 -4.32 -9.36
CA TRP A 41 -0.50 -4.31 -8.89
C TRP A 41 -0.66 -4.17 -7.36
N PRO A 42 0.11 -4.87 -6.49
CA PRO A 42 0.04 -4.70 -5.04
C PRO A 42 0.27 -3.26 -4.56
N VAL A 43 1.22 -2.57 -5.22
CA VAL A 43 1.54 -1.18 -4.90
C VAL A 43 0.34 -0.30 -5.24
N MET A 44 -0.27 -0.53 -6.41
CA MET A 44 -1.47 0.19 -6.81
C MET A 44 -2.67 -0.15 -5.93
N GLN A 45 -2.89 -1.42 -5.55
CA GLN A 45 -3.97 -1.80 -4.63
C GLN A 45 -3.90 -0.99 -3.34
N ARG A 46 -2.72 -0.91 -2.71
CA ARG A 46 -2.51 -0.10 -1.50
C ARG A 46 -2.84 1.38 -1.69
N ILE A 47 -2.63 1.92 -2.88
CA ILE A 47 -3.00 3.30 -3.21
C ILE A 47 -4.51 3.42 -3.43
N LEU A 48 -5.10 2.49 -4.18
CA LEU A 48 -6.50 2.54 -4.61
C LEU A 48 -7.50 2.28 -3.46
N ILE A 49 -7.11 1.54 -2.42
CA ILE A 49 -7.96 1.27 -1.26
C ILE A 49 -7.90 2.37 -0.18
N ARG A 50 -7.03 3.37 -0.35
CA ARG A 50 -6.92 4.48 0.61
C ARG A 50 -8.16 5.37 0.57
N PRO A 51 -8.69 5.83 1.72
CA PRO A 51 -9.81 6.77 1.75
C PRO A 51 -9.58 8.04 0.93
N GLU A 52 -8.31 8.49 0.84
CA GLU A 52 -7.89 9.71 0.15
C GLU A 52 -7.80 9.56 -1.38
N ILE A 53 -8.08 8.37 -1.94
CA ILE A 53 -7.97 8.10 -3.38
C ILE A 53 -8.77 9.08 -4.24
N ASN A 54 -9.95 9.49 -3.78
CA ASN A 54 -10.80 10.43 -4.52
C ASN A 54 -10.11 11.78 -4.73
N HIS A 55 -9.34 12.26 -3.74
CA HIS A 55 -8.61 13.52 -3.85
C HIS A 55 -7.40 13.38 -4.78
N LEU A 56 -6.71 12.22 -4.76
CA LEU A 56 -5.64 11.91 -5.73
C LEU A 56 -6.19 11.92 -7.16
N MET A 57 -7.33 11.27 -7.40
CA MET A 57 -7.97 11.22 -8.71
C MET A 57 -8.41 12.62 -9.17
N ALA A 58 -9.03 13.42 -8.30
CA ALA A 58 -9.41 14.78 -8.60
C ALA A 58 -8.20 15.66 -8.99
N MET A 59 -7.08 15.52 -8.26
CA MET A 59 -5.83 16.21 -8.58
C MET A 59 -5.29 15.81 -9.96
N CYS A 60 -5.22 14.50 -10.25
CA CYS A 60 -4.78 13.99 -11.55
C CYS A 60 -5.67 14.51 -12.69
N THR A 61 -7.00 14.47 -12.52
CA THR A 61 -7.96 14.98 -13.50
C THR A 61 -7.76 16.47 -13.77
N ALA A 62 -7.56 17.29 -12.73
CA ALA A 62 -7.28 18.71 -12.89
C ALA A 62 -5.97 18.99 -13.66
N LEU A 63 -4.96 18.13 -13.48
CA LEU A 63 -3.67 18.26 -14.16
C LEU A 63 -3.65 17.68 -15.59
N SER A 64 -4.60 16.81 -15.95
CA SER A 64 -4.64 16.11 -17.24
C SER A 64 -4.60 17.03 -18.47
N GLY A 65 -5.16 18.24 -18.38
CA GLY A 65 -5.13 19.22 -19.46
C GLY A 65 -3.73 19.77 -19.77
N SER A 66 -2.81 19.76 -18.80
CA SER A 66 -1.42 20.17 -18.97
C SER A 66 -0.44 18.98 -18.96
N MET A 67 -0.90 17.80 -18.57
CA MET A 67 -0.15 16.54 -18.55
C MET A 67 -0.97 15.44 -19.22
N PRO A 68 -1.05 15.42 -20.56
CA PRO A 68 -1.89 14.48 -21.30
C PRO A 68 -1.56 13.00 -21.02
N GLU A 69 -0.33 12.70 -20.56
CA GLU A 69 0.07 11.35 -20.19
C GLU A 69 -0.73 10.79 -18.98
N LEU A 70 -1.35 11.67 -18.17
CA LEU A 70 -2.16 11.27 -17.02
C LEU A 70 -3.49 10.65 -17.43
N THR A 71 -4.06 11.03 -18.58
CA THR A 71 -5.39 10.56 -19.01
C THR A 71 -5.47 9.03 -19.02
N ALA A 72 -4.44 8.37 -19.54
CA ALA A 72 -4.38 6.91 -19.58
C ALA A 72 -4.17 6.28 -18.20
N GLN A 73 -3.54 6.99 -17.25
CA GLN A 73 -3.37 6.51 -15.87
C GLN A 73 -4.67 6.65 -15.07
N ILE A 74 -5.37 7.78 -15.24
CA ILE A 74 -6.66 8.09 -14.63
C ILE A 74 -7.68 7.03 -15.04
N GLN A 75 -7.87 6.85 -16.35
CA GLN A 75 -8.83 5.87 -16.86
C GLN A 75 -8.53 4.46 -16.32
N TRP A 76 -7.26 4.05 -16.31
CA TRP A 76 -6.89 2.75 -15.77
C TRP A 76 -7.20 2.64 -14.27
N CYS A 77 -6.92 3.68 -13.47
CA CYS A 77 -7.24 3.68 -12.05
C CYS A 77 -8.76 3.62 -11.82
N GLU A 78 -9.56 4.35 -12.62
CA GLU A 78 -11.02 4.28 -12.58
C GLU A 78 -11.53 2.87 -12.89
N GLU A 79 -11.02 2.23 -13.94
CA GLU A 79 -11.36 0.84 -14.26
C GLU A 79 -11.03 -0.11 -13.10
N LYS A 80 -9.89 0.11 -12.42
CA LYS A 80 -9.48 -0.70 -11.26
C LYS A 80 -10.31 -0.45 -10.02
N LEU A 81 -10.78 0.77 -9.79
CA LEU A 81 -11.67 1.10 -8.67
C LEU A 81 -13.06 0.47 -8.82
N HIS A 82 -13.46 0.08 -10.04
CA HIS A 82 -14.71 -0.65 -10.29
C HIS A 82 -14.55 -2.17 -10.15
N LEU A 83 -13.37 -2.68 -9.83
CA LEU A 83 -13.18 -4.11 -9.58
C LEU A 83 -13.98 -4.55 -8.33
N PRO A 84 -14.42 -5.81 -8.29
CA PRO A 84 -14.97 -6.40 -7.07
C PRO A 84 -13.97 -6.27 -5.91
N VAL A 85 -14.48 -6.16 -4.68
CA VAL A 85 -13.64 -6.04 -3.47
C VAL A 85 -12.69 -7.22 -3.35
N GLU A 86 -13.12 -8.42 -3.75
CA GLU A 86 -12.30 -9.63 -3.70
C GLU A 86 -11.10 -9.58 -4.66
N GLN A 87 -11.13 -8.70 -5.66
CA GLN A 87 -10.02 -8.47 -6.58
C GLN A 87 -9.20 -7.23 -6.21
N LEU A 88 -9.86 -6.18 -5.71
CA LEU A 88 -9.22 -4.92 -5.34
C LEU A 88 -8.55 -4.98 -3.96
N ASP A 89 -9.25 -5.51 -2.97
CA ASP A 89 -8.80 -5.68 -1.59
C ASP A 89 -9.22 -7.05 -1.04
N PRO A 90 -8.63 -8.15 -1.54
CA PRO A 90 -8.97 -9.50 -1.07
C PRO A 90 -8.74 -9.61 0.43
N GLU A 91 -9.54 -10.40 1.14
CA GLU A 91 -9.32 -10.64 2.58
C GLU A 91 -7.91 -11.19 2.83
N PRO A 92 -7.21 -10.76 3.90
CA PRO A 92 -5.89 -11.29 4.24
C PRO A 92 -5.91 -12.82 4.41
N LEU A 93 -5.00 -13.53 3.73
CA LEU A 93 -4.91 -15.00 3.84
C LEU A 93 -4.52 -15.48 5.24
N VAL A 94 -3.77 -14.66 5.98
CA VAL A 94 -3.22 -14.97 7.30
C VAL A 94 -3.46 -13.78 8.21
N THR A 95 -3.96 -14.09 9.41
CA THR A 95 -4.20 -13.13 10.49
C THR A 95 -3.18 -13.32 11.62
N GLY A 96 -3.17 -12.42 12.61
CA GLY A 96 -2.35 -12.58 13.80
C GLY A 96 -2.67 -13.86 14.59
N ASP A 97 -3.95 -14.24 14.66
CA ASP A 97 -4.38 -15.46 15.36
C ASP A 97 -3.84 -16.72 14.67
N ASP A 98 -3.75 -16.69 13.34
CA ASP A 98 -3.15 -17.79 12.58
C ASP A 98 -1.64 -17.91 12.87
N LEU A 99 -0.92 -16.80 13.06
CA LEU A 99 0.50 -16.83 13.47
C LEU A 99 0.67 -17.41 14.87
N LEU A 100 -0.22 -17.06 15.79
CA LEU A 100 -0.23 -17.60 17.15
C LEU A 100 -0.49 -19.11 17.14
N ALA A 101 -1.49 -19.56 16.37
CA ALA A 101 -1.79 -20.98 16.19
C ALA A 101 -0.63 -21.76 15.55
N ALA A 102 0.17 -21.11 14.70
CA ALA A 102 1.38 -21.67 14.12
C ALA A 102 2.60 -21.71 15.06
N GLY A 103 2.45 -21.23 16.31
CA GLY A 103 3.50 -21.25 17.33
C GLY A 103 4.50 -20.09 17.26
N ILE A 104 4.20 -19.03 16.51
CA ILE A 104 5.04 -17.83 16.46
C ILE A 104 4.65 -16.92 17.64
N PRO A 105 5.56 -16.62 18.58
CA PRO A 105 5.24 -15.83 19.76
C PRO A 105 4.89 -14.39 19.35
N THR A 106 3.86 -13.82 19.96
CA THR A 106 3.44 -12.44 19.69
C THR A 106 4.57 -11.44 19.91
N GLY A 107 4.76 -10.50 19.00
CA GLY A 107 5.78 -9.45 19.15
C GLY A 107 5.86 -8.48 17.97
N PRO A 108 6.83 -7.54 18.01
CA PRO A 108 6.99 -6.50 16.98
C PRO A 108 7.13 -7.05 15.54
N HIS A 109 7.66 -8.26 15.41
CA HIS A 109 7.86 -8.93 14.14
C HIS A 109 6.55 -9.35 13.43
N TYR A 110 5.42 -9.46 14.15
CA TYR A 110 4.12 -9.80 13.55
C TYR A 110 3.76 -8.85 12.40
N ARG A 111 3.95 -7.55 12.61
CA ARG A 111 3.67 -6.55 11.57
C ARG A 111 4.49 -6.82 10.31
N MET A 112 5.77 -7.16 10.46
CA MET A 112 6.67 -7.42 9.33
C MET A 112 6.28 -8.70 8.60
N ILE A 113 5.96 -9.77 9.34
CA ILE A 113 5.50 -11.04 8.77
C ILE A 113 4.19 -10.87 8.01
N LEU A 114 3.19 -10.26 8.65
CA LEU A 114 1.88 -10.04 8.05
C LEU A 114 1.97 -9.12 6.82
N GLN A 115 2.87 -8.12 6.85
CA GLN A 115 3.15 -7.29 5.67
C GLN A 115 3.76 -8.13 4.55
N GLU A 116 4.80 -8.93 4.79
CA GLU A 116 5.41 -9.76 3.75
C GLU A 116 4.42 -10.76 3.15
N ILE A 117 3.56 -11.36 3.98
CA ILE A 117 2.49 -12.25 3.51
C ILE A 117 1.47 -11.47 2.69
N ARG A 118 1.06 -10.28 3.14
CA ARG A 118 0.11 -9.44 2.40
C ARG A 118 0.68 -9.06 1.04
N ASP A 119 1.95 -8.72 0.97
CA ASP A 119 2.67 -8.41 -0.26
C ASP A 119 2.69 -9.64 -1.18
N ALA A 120 3.06 -10.81 -0.66
CA ALA A 120 3.05 -12.07 -1.41
C ALA A 120 1.65 -12.45 -1.93
N GLN A 121 0.61 -12.21 -1.14
CA GLN A 121 -0.77 -12.45 -1.53
C GLN A 121 -1.18 -11.55 -2.69
N LEU A 122 -0.97 -10.24 -2.57
CA LEU A 122 -1.35 -9.27 -3.60
C LEU A 122 -0.53 -9.46 -4.90
N GLU A 123 0.69 -10.00 -4.79
CA GLU A 123 1.54 -10.38 -5.94
C GLU A 123 1.12 -11.70 -6.57
N GLY A 124 0.18 -12.44 -5.98
CA GLY A 124 -0.23 -13.77 -6.42
C GLY A 124 0.83 -14.86 -6.19
N ARG A 125 1.90 -14.58 -5.42
CA ARG A 125 2.92 -15.57 -5.03
C ARG A 125 2.36 -16.64 -4.11
N ILE A 126 1.32 -16.29 -3.34
CA ILE A 126 0.58 -17.21 -2.48
C ILE A 126 -0.92 -17.02 -2.73
N GLN A 127 -1.67 -18.12 -2.69
CA GLN A 127 -3.12 -18.11 -2.95
C GLN A 127 -3.92 -18.73 -1.82
N GLU A 128 -3.25 -19.41 -0.88
CA GLU A 128 -3.91 -20.11 0.22
C GLU A 128 -3.23 -19.81 1.55
N LYS A 129 -4.01 -19.89 2.64
CA LYS A 129 -3.55 -19.70 4.02
C LYS A 129 -2.33 -20.57 4.35
N SER A 130 -2.31 -21.83 3.89
CA SER A 130 -1.21 -22.78 4.10
C SER A 130 0.14 -22.27 3.59
N ASN A 131 0.16 -21.62 2.42
CA ASN A 131 1.37 -21.00 1.87
C ASN A 131 1.81 -19.80 2.71
N GLY A 132 0.85 -18.97 3.16
CA GLY A 132 1.13 -17.84 4.04
C GLY A 132 1.75 -18.26 5.38
N ILE A 133 1.25 -19.33 5.99
CA ILE A 133 1.84 -19.89 7.23
C ILE A 133 3.25 -20.43 6.97
N SER A 134 3.47 -21.09 5.84
CA SER A 134 4.80 -21.59 5.47
C SER A 134 5.80 -20.43 5.31
N LEU A 135 5.37 -19.32 4.70
CA LEU A 135 6.16 -18.10 4.55
C LEU A 135 6.46 -17.45 5.92
N ALA A 136 5.46 -17.34 6.81
CA ALA A 136 5.63 -16.86 8.17
C ALA A 136 6.70 -17.65 8.94
N LEU A 137 6.61 -18.98 8.92
CA LEU A 137 7.55 -19.86 9.62
C LEU A 137 8.96 -19.74 9.04
N ALA A 138 9.11 -19.62 7.73
CA ALA A 138 10.40 -19.40 7.09
C ALA A 138 11.01 -18.04 7.48
N TRP A 139 10.20 -16.98 7.45
CA TRP A 139 10.61 -15.65 7.90
C TRP A 139 11.09 -15.67 9.35
N TYR A 140 10.32 -16.29 10.25
CA TYR A 140 10.64 -16.36 11.67
C TYR A 140 11.93 -17.14 11.96
N ARG A 141 12.13 -18.29 11.29
CA ARG A 141 13.39 -19.04 11.41
C ARG A 141 14.59 -18.22 10.97
N ASN A 142 14.48 -17.50 9.85
CA ASN A 142 15.58 -16.70 9.31
C ASN A 142 15.90 -15.48 10.20
N ALA A 143 14.88 -14.86 10.80
CA ALA A 143 15.07 -13.77 11.75
C ALA A 143 15.74 -14.23 13.07
N GLY A 144 15.42 -15.45 13.53
CA GLY A 144 16.03 -16.06 14.72
C GLY A 144 17.50 -16.45 14.55
N VAL A 145 17.97 -16.70 13.32
CA VAL A 145 19.39 -17.00 13.03
C VAL A 145 20.25 -15.72 12.99
N GLY A 146 19.64 -14.53 12.96
CA GLY A 146 20.34 -13.23 12.91
C GLY A 146 20.31 -12.40 14.21
N SER A 147 19.79 -12.95 15.31
CA SER A 147 19.63 -12.25 16.61
C SER A 147 20.42 -12.89 17.74
N GLY A 148 21.48 -13.62 17.41
CA GLY A 148 22.44 -14.20 18.34
C GLY A 148 23.84 -13.76 17.98
N ASP A 149 24.16 -12.50 18.29
CA ASP A 149 25.49 -11.99 18.67
C ASP A 149 25.35 -10.55 19.19
#